data_AF-A0A955WVN6-F1
#
_entry.id   AF-A0A955WVN6-F1
#
_cell.length_a   1.000
_cell.length_b   1.000
_cell.length_c   1.000
_cell.angle_alpha   90.00
_cell.angle_beta   90.00
_cell.angle_gamma   90.00
#
_symmetry.space_group_name_H-M   'P 1'
#
loop_
_entity.id
_entity.type
_entity.pdbx_description
1 polymer ?
#
loop_
_entity_poly.entity_id
_entity_poly.type
_entity_poly.pdbx_seq_one_letter_code
_entity_poly.pdbx_strand_id
1 'polypeptide(L)'
;DGLADVLINLAQVPTPGAQTALVFGRADLDAAAAADVQPLVVPDSVWGLYFGAGAGALGDVNGDGANDFAVVGFEQATFTTVVAVYFGCPAGGDCDRNDVLTPDVSIRTGRVAYSVVGVGDVNRLDGEAQPYGDLLIGGSVAGGATQAYLVAGRPTDQWPAVMNAFELDAAAGRTALVVPAGLANAGQAGRRAAPAGDLDGDGFDDVLVSDGGAFDYTFVYYGGANLPAEYDLADDPRNTALEHPCRAAGVTFGSDLAGGVDLDGDVNGRPDVLVGDYVGKRIAVFDQDLNTLDCVAASEVQFGVDFDLAGDVNGDGAVDLIVTHADDQGRALDAMVLYNDGNGRFGQGNQPRLPDVRLRTPNRVKQGVAGVGDMNGDGRDDLVVMSFDADASELLVVIYH
;
A
#
# COMPACT_ATOMS: atom_id res chain seq x y z
N ASP A 1 13.93 14.23 6.76
CA ASP A 1 14.51 15.59 7.04
C ASP A 1 13.71 16.69 6.34
N GLY A 2 12.38 16.53 6.31
CA GLY A 2 11.47 17.35 5.51
C GLY A 2 11.35 16.88 4.06
N LEU A 3 12.28 16.06 3.59
CA LEU A 3 12.21 15.39 2.29
C LEU A 3 11.63 13.99 2.46
N ALA A 4 10.95 13.53 1.43
CA ALA A 4 10.46 12.15 1.38
C ALA A 4 11.61 11.17 1.09
N ASP A 5 11.45 9.94 1.56
CA ASP A 5 12.39 8.83 1.40
C ASP A 5 11.66 7.67 0.70
N VAL A 6 12.39 6.83 -0.05
CA VAL A 6 11.79 5.68 -0.73
C VAL A 6 12.38 4.36 -0.23
N LEU A 7 11.49 3.42 0.08
CA LEU A 7 11.87 2.02 0.34
C LEU A 7 11.86 1.24 -0.97
N ILE A 8 13.04 0.76 -1.37
CA ILE A 8 13.17 -0.14 -2.52
C ILE A 8 13.19 -1.56 -2.00
N ASN A 9 12.12 -2.32 -2.28
CA ASN A 9 12.01 -3.71 -1.85
C ASN A 9 12.38 -4.70 -2.98
N LEU A 10 13.50 -5.41 -2.80
CA LEU A 10 14.02 -6.37 -3.78
C LEU A 10 14.02 -7.80 -3.21
N ALA A 11 13.37 -8.72 -3.92
CA ALA A 11 13.21 -10.15 -3.61
C ALA A 11 14.56 -10.92 -3.56
N GLN A 12 14.72 -12.18 -3.15
CA GLN A 12 14.10 -13.15 -2.24
C GLN A 12 15.15 -14.30 -2.20
N VAL A 13 16.34 -14.02 -1.67
CA VAL A 13 17.41 -15.04 -1.62
C VAL A 13 17.81 -15.23 -0.16
N PRO A 14 17.90 -16.47 0.35
CA PRO A 14 18.38 -16.75 1.69
C PRO A 14 19.90 -16.61 1.73
N THR A 15 20.40 -15.42 1.37
CA THR A 15 21.82 -15.06 1.41
C THR A 15 22.01 -13.83 2.29
N PRO A 16 23.14 -13.74 3.02
CA PRO A 16 23.46 -12.54 3.80
C PRO A 16 23.53 -11.31 2.89
N GLY A 17 22.76 -10.26 3.23
CA GLY A 17 22.60 -9.05 2.44
C GLY A 17 21.17 -8.91 1.94
N ALA A 18 20.31 -8.28 2.73
CA ALA A 18 19.00 -7.88 2.23
C ALA A 18 19.19 -6.90 1.08
N GLN A 19 18.49 -7.14 -0.04
CA GLN A 19 18.45 -6.22 -1.18
C GLN A 19 17.36 -5.15 -1.01
N THR A 20 16.59 -5.22 0.09
CA THR A 20 15.71 -4.14 0.51
C THR A 20 16.52 -3.01 1.10
N ALA A 21 16.36 -1.80 0.57
CA ALA A 21 17.13 -0.63 0.98
C ALA A 21 16.24 0.61 1.06
N LEU A 22 16.57 1.49 1.99
CA LEU A 22 16.03 2.85 2.03
C LEU A 22 16.92 3.75 1.17
N VAL A 23 16.29 4.61 0.37
CA VAL A 23 16.96 5.68 -0.36
C VAL A 23 16.50 7.01 0.20
N PHE A 24 17.45 7.75 0.78
CA PHE A 24 17.15 9.01 1.43
C PHE A 24 16.98 10.16 0.43
N GLY A 25 15.93 10.96 0.61
CA GLY A 25 15.70 12.20 -0.11
C GLY A 25 16.83 13.22 0.08
N ARG A 26 17.02 14.07 -0.92
CA ARG A 26 18.00 15.16 -0.91
C ARG A 26 17.73 16.18 -2.01
N ALA A 27 18.12 17.42 -1.76
CA ALA A 27 17.94 18.53 -2.71
C ALA A 27 18.63 18.38 -4.08
N ASP A 28 19.61 17.47 -4.19
CA ASP A 28 20.26 17.16 -5.46
C ASP A 28 20.32 15.64 -5.62
N LEU A 29 19.24 15.05 -6.15
CA LEU A 29 19.11 13.61 -6.39
C LEU A 29 20.10 13.10 -7.45
N ASP A 30 20.51 13.94 -8.41
CA ASP A 30 21.50 13.58 -9.43
C ASP A 30 22.91 13.37 -8.84
N ALA A 31 23.21 14.08 -7.74
CA ALA A 31 24.43 13.89 -6.96
C ALA A 31 24.31 12.80 -5.89
N ALA A 32 23.28 11.95 -5.95
CA ALA A 32 23.12 10.83 -5.02
C ALA A 32 24.37 9.94 -5.03
N ALA A 33 24.83 9.61 -3.82
CA ALA A 33 25.96 8.73 -3.60
C ALA A 33 25.48 7.36 -3.13
N ALA A 34 26.35 6.35 -3.22
CA ALA A 34 26.08 5.04 -2.63
C ALA A 34 25.75 5.09 -1.12
N ALA A 35 26.13 6.17 -0.43
CA ALA A 35 25.77 6.38 0.97
C ALA A 35 24.32 6.81 1.20
N ASP A 36 23.61 7.25 0.15
CA ASP A 36 22.19 7.62 0.24
C ASP A 36 21.28 6.38 0.11
N VAL A 37 21.84 5.24 -0.31
CA VAL A 37 21.16 3.94 -0.39
C VAL A 37 21.64 3.06 0.77
N GLN A 38 20.80 2.86 1.78
CA GLN A 38 21.13 2.08 2.96
C GLN A 38 20.35 0.77 3.00
N PRO A 39 21.02 -0.40 2.96
CA PRO A 39 20.34 -1.67 3.08
C PRO A 39 19.77 -1.85 4.49
N LEU A 40 18.58 -2.42 4.59
CA LEU A 40 17.99 -2.77 5.88
C LEU A 40 18.75 -3.94 6.52
N VAL A 41 18.88 -3.87 7.84
CA VAL A 41 19.45 -4.91 8.67
C VAL A 41 18.37 -5.92 9.04
N VAL A 42 18.53 -7.17 8.59
CA VAL A 42 17.67 -8.27 9.03
C VAL A 42 18.26 -8.88 10.30
N PRO A 43 17.57 -8.87 11.46
CA PRO A 43 18.11 -9.39 12.72
C PRO A 43 18.27 -10.90 12.72
N ASP A 44 19.37 -11.44 13.29
CA ASP A 44 19.70 -12.87 13.42
C ASP A 44 18.54 -13.80 13.86
N SER A 45 17.64 -13.28 14.70
CA SER A 45 16.43 -13.97 15.18
C SER A 45 15.37 -14.24 14.10
N VAL A 46 15.52 -13.58 12.95
CA VAL A 46 14.66 -13.65 11.76
C VAL A 46 15.45 -14.26 10.57
N TRP A 47 16.65 -14.81 10.81
CA TRP A 47 17.49 -15.35 9.74
C TRP A 47 16.96 -16.66 9.17
N GLY A 48 17.03 -16.78 7.85
CA GLY A 48 16.46 -17.88 7.08
C GLY A 48 15.11 -17.55 6.43
N LEU A 49 14.58 -16.35 6.64
CA LEU A 49 13.42 -15.86 5.92
C LEU A 49 13.81 -15.27 4.56
N TYR A 50 12.93 -15.46 3.59
CA TYR A 50 12.90 -14.75 2.33
C TYR A 50 12.38 -13.33 2.60
N PHE A 51 13.27 -12.44 3.03
CA PHE A 51 12.95 -11.04 3.26
C PHE A 51 12.66 -10.32 1.94
N GLY A 52 11.74 -9.35 1.99
CA GLY A 52 11.31 -8.60 0.83
C GLY A 52 10.22 -9.28 -0.01
N ALA A 53 9.45 -10.19 0.59
CA ALA A 53 8.27 -10.79 -0.05
C ALA A 53 7.15 -9.77 -0.34
N GLY A 54 7.16 -8.65 0.39
CA GLY A 54 6.27 -7.52 0.27
C GLY A 54 6.77 -6.40 1.19
N ALA A 55 6.28 -5.19 0.99
CA ALA A 55 6.56 -4.04 1.85
C ALA A 55 5.40 -3.05 1.76
N GLY A 56 5.29 -2.15 2.72
CA GLY A 56 4.30 -1.10 2.72
C GLY A 56 4.65 0.03 3.68
N ALA A 57 4.30 1.25 3.30
CA ALA A 57 4.24 2.38 4.22
C ALA A 57 3.12 2.13 5.25
N LEU A 58 3.36 2.50 6.50
CA LEU A 58 2.41 2.28 7.60
C LEU A 58 1.81 3.58 8.15
N GLY A 59 2.41 4.74 7.85
CA GLY A 59 2.12 5.96 8.61
C GLY A 59 2.65 5.86 10.04
N ASP A 60 2.20 6.72 10.94
CA ASP A 60 2.67 6.77 12.33
C ASP A 60 1.93 5.77 13.22
N VAL A 61 2.40 4.51 13.28
CA VAL A 61 1.74 3.45 14.06
C VAL A 61 2.17 3.41 15.51
N ASN A 62 3.24 4.14 15.85
CA ASN A 62 3.75 4.24 17.22
C ASN A 62 3.43 5.58 17.92
N GLY A 63 2.90 6.56 17.19
CA GLY A 63 2.49 7.88 17.66
C GLY A 63 3.65 8.82 17.98
N ASP A 64 4.82 8.63 17.37
CA ASP A 64 6.01 9.47 17.56
C ASP A 64 6.10 10.65 16.58
N GLY A 65 5.20 10.71 15.59
CA GLY A 65 5.11 11.74 14.57
C GLY A 65 5.94 11.46 13.32
N ALA A 66 6.52 10.26 13.18
CA ALA A 66 7.21 9.80 11.99
C ALA A 66 6.37 8.80 11.20
N ASN A 67 6.58 8.72 9.89
CA ASN A 67 6.03 7.63 9.11
C ASN A 67 6.87 6.37 9.33
N ASP A 68 6.18 5.29 9.70
CA ASP A 68 6.72 3.95 9.85
C ASP A 68 6.54 3.15 8.56
N PHE A 69 7.25 2.03 8.44
CA PHE A 69 7.10 1.12 7.32
C PHE A 69 7.32 -0.33 7.74
N ALA A 70 6.87 -1.26 6.90
CA ALA A 70 7.07 -2.67 7.12
C ALA A 70 7.60 -3.41 5.91
N VAL A 71 8.31 -4.50 6.19
CA VAL A 71 8.77 -5.45 5.18
C VAL A 71 8.38 -6.87 5.61
N VAL A 72 7.89 -7.65 4.66
CA VAL A 72 7.44 -9.02 4.87
C VAL A 72 8.57 -10.00 4.58
N GLY A 73 8.90 -10.83 5.56
CA GLY A 73 9.72 -12.02 5.42
C GLY A 73 8.90 -13.29 5.34
N PHE A 74 9.32 -14.25 4.51
CA PHE A 74 8.65 -15.54 4.35
C PHE A 74 9.52 -16.72 4.79
N GLU A 75 8.99 -17.59 5.65
CA GLU A 75 9.66 -18.77 6.18
C GLU A 75 9.27 -20.02 5.37
N GLN A 76 10.20 -20.54 4.57
CA GLN A 76 9.91 -21.71 3.72
C GLN A 76 9.66 -23.00 4.51
N ALA A 77 10.33 -23.19 5.65
CA ALA A 77 10.24 -24.42 6.42
C ALA A 77 8.84 -24.64 7.02
N THR A 78 8.19 -23.55 7.41
CA THR A 78 6.91 -23.53 8.14
C THR A 78 5.76 -22.97 7.31
N PHE A 79 6.03 -22.39 6.13
CA PHE A 79 5.07 -21.66 5.29
C PHE A 79 4.38 -20.52 6.05
N THR A 80 5.15 -19.76 6.83
CA THR A 80 4.67 -18.63 7.62
C THR A 80 5.35 -17.34 7.24
N THR A 81 4.77 -16.19 7.56
CA THR A 81 5.36 -14.88 7.34
C THR A 81 5.66 -14.18 8.66
N VAL A 82 6.68 -13.34 8.60
CA VAL A 82 7.01 -12.36 9.63
C VAL A 82 6.89 -10.99 8.99
N VAL A 83 6.16 -10.09 9.62
CA VAL A 83 6.14 -8.68 9.26
C VAL A 83 7.10 -7.96 10.19
N ALA A 84 8.17 -7.39 9.64
CA ALA A 84 9.12 -6.57 10.38
C ALA A 84 8.73 -5.10 10.20
N VAL A 85 8.43 -4.42 11.30
CA VAL A 85 8.06 -2.99 11.33
C VAL A 85 9.27 -2.19 11.77
N TYR A 86 9.49 -1.07 11.10
CA TYR A 86 10.56 -0.12 11.34
C TYR A 86 9.90 1.21 11.68
N PHE A 87 10.22 1.73 12.86
CA PHE A 87 9.73 3.05 13.27
C PHE A 87 10.56 4.13 12.59
N GLY A 88 9.87 5.16 12.10
CA GLY A 88 10.47 6.28 11.42
C GLY A 88 11.26 7.20 12.36
N CYS A 89 11.98 8.15 11.78
CA CYS A 89 12.61 9.22 12.54
C CYS A 89 11.70 10.46 12.57
N PRO A 90 11.20 10.90 13.74
CA PRO A 90 10.37 12.09 13.81
C PRO A 90 11.18 13.35 13.50
N ALA A 91 10.56 14.31 12.81
CA ALA A 91 11.22 15.54 12.40
C ALA A 91 11.70 16.35 13.62
N GLY A 92 13.00 16.69 13.63
CA GLY A 92 13.62 17.43 14.74
C GLY A 92 13.95 16.59 15.98
N GLY A 93 13.73 15.27 15.94
CA GLY A 93 14.24 14.32 16.92
C GLY A 93 15.76 14.08 16.80
N ASP A 94 16.36 13.57 17.87
CA ASP A 94 17.73 13.05 17.88
C ASP A 94 17.69 11.59 17.39
N CYS A 95 17.58 11.40 16.08
CA CYS A 95 17.47 10.09 15.43
C CYS A 95 18.66 9.90 14.47
N ASP A 96 19.41 8.81 14.61
CA ASP A 96 20.44 8.43 13.65
C ASP A 96 19.78 7.70 12.48
N ARG A 97 20.21 7.98 11.23
CA ARG A 97 19.75 7.24 10.05
C ARG A 97 19.98 5.74 10.17
N ASN A 98 20.90 5.31 11.03
CA ASN A 98 21.13 3.89 11.30
C ASN A 98 20.05 3.24 12.17
N ASP A 99 19.30 4.03 12.94
CA ASP A 99 18.27 3.51 13.84
C ASP A 99 17.08 2.94 13.04
N VAL A 100 16.71 3.59 11.93
CA VAL A 100 15.64 3.15 11.01
C VAL A 100 16.02 1.95 10.14
N LEU A 101 17.26 1.47 10.20
CA LEU A 101 17.71 0.33 9.40
C LEU A 101 17.48 -1.00 10.10
N THR A 102 17.21 -1.01 11.41
CA THR A 102 16.88 -2.21 12.17
C THR A 102 15.41 -2.21 12.54
N PRO A 103 14.69 -3.34 12.44
CA PRO A 103 13.29 -3.36 12.82
C PRO A 103 13.12 -3.17 14.32
N ASP A 104 11.99 -2.59 14.71
CA ASP A 104 11.57 -2.35 16.10
C ASP A 104 10.59 -3.42 16.58
N VAL A 105 9.76 -3.92 15.66
CA VAL A 105 8.73 -4.94 15.95
C VAL A 105 8.80 -6.06 14.94
N SER A 106 8.54 -7.29 15.40
CA SER A 106 8.30 -8.45 14.54
C SER A 106 6.96 -9.10 14.85
N ILE A 107 6.09 -9.19 13.84
CA ILE A 107 4.78 -9.81 13.92
C ILE A 107 4.81 -11.16 13.21
N ARG A 108 4.56 -12.24 13.93
CA ARG A 108 4.44 -13.59 13.37
C ARG A 108 2.97 -13.85 13.06
N THR A 109 2.70 -14.10 11.79
CA THR A 109 1.32 -14.33 11.32
C THR A 109 0.89 -15.80 11.48
N GLY A 110 1.85 -16.69 11.73
CA GLY A 110 1.64 -18.14 11.74
C GLY A 110 1.24 -18.74 10.38
N ARG A 111 1.15 -17.94 9.30
CA ARG A 111 0.67 -18.32 7.95
C ARG A 111 1.20 -17.37 6.86
N VAL A 112 0.70 -17.45 5.63
CA VAL A 112 1.16 -16.60 4.52
C VAL A 112 0.37 -15.30 4.46
N ALA A 113 1.02 -14.17 4.77
CA ALA A 113 0.57 -12.84 4.40
C ALA A 113 1.06 -12.46 3.00
N TYR A 114 0.23 -11.73 2.26
CA TYR A 114 0.55 -11.21 0.91
C TYR A 114 0.75 -9.70 0.90
N SER A 115 0.11 -8.98 1.83
CA SER A 115 0.12 -7.53 1.91
C SER A 115 0.32 -7.07 3.34
N VAL A 116 0.94 -5.90 3.47
CA VAL A 116 1.00 -5.11 4.70
C VAL A 116 0.85 -3.66 4.28
N VAL A 117 -0.05 -2.92 4.92
CA VAL A 117 -0.33 -1.52 4.56
C VAL A 117 -0.81 -0.76 5.80
N GLY A 118 -0.38 0.50 5.93
CA GLY A 118 -0.95 1.44 6.89
C GLY A 118 -2.33 1.87 6.46
N VAL A 119 -3.25 1.90 7.41
CA VAL A 119 -4.66 2.20 7.13
C VAL A 119 -5.21 3.37 7.93
N GLY A 120 -4.38 4.05 8.71
CA GLY A 120 -4.80 5.17 9.56
C GLY A 120 -5.44 4.69 10.88
N ASP A 121 -6.07 5.60 11.64
CA ASP A 121 -6.75 5.29 12.92
C ASP A 121 -8.13 4.67 12.65
N VAL A 122 -8.12 3.39 12.28
CA VAL A 122 -9.33 2.61 11.96
C VAL A 122 -10.01 2.16 13.25
N ASN A 123 -9.24 1.78 14.27
CA ASN A 123 -9.76 1.34 15.55
C ASN A 123 -9.07 1.97 16.76
N ARG A 124 -9.82 2.81 17.48
CA ARG A 124 -9.36 3.33 18.78
C ARG A 124 -9.79 2.43 19.92
N LEU A 125 -8.82 1.85 20.64
CA LEU A 125 -9.09 1.01 21.81
C LEU A 125 -9.33 1.85 23.07
N ASP A 126 -10.13 1.31 23.99
CA ASP A 126 -10.41 1.94 25.29
C ASP A 126 -9.12 2.29 26.06
N GLY A 127 -8.95 3.58 26.35
CA GLY A 127 -7.83 4.10 27.13
C GLY A 127 -6.64 4.59 26.31
N GLU A 128 -6.75 4.61 24.99
CA GLU A 128 -5.76 5.26 24.13
C GLU A 128 -5.71 6.78 24.35
N ALA A 129 -4.50 7.31 24.44
CA ALA A 129 -4.25 8.72 24.76
C ALA A 129 -4.37 9.66 23.55
N GLN A 130 -4.24 9.11 22.34
CA GLN A 130 -4.26 9.80 21.06
C GLN A 130 -4.59 8.77 19.95
N PRO A 131 -5.03 9.21 18.77
CA PRO A 131 -5.06 8.38 17.56
C PRO A 131 -3.68 7.78 17.27
N TYR A 132 -3.63 6.51 16.94
CA TYR A 132 -2.45 5.87 16.36
C TYR A 132 -2.82 5.35 14.97
N GLY A 133 -1.86 5.36 14.04
CA GLY A 133 -2.05 4.62 12.79
C GLY A 133 -2.13 3.12 13.07
N ASP A 134 -3.05 2.46 12.40
CA ASP A 134 -3.18 1.01 12.39
C ASP A 134 -2.56 0.43 11.12
N LEU A 135 -2.23 -0.85 11.18
CA LEU A 135 -1.74 -1.59 10.01
C LEU A 135 -2.64 -2.78 9.71
N LEU A 136 -2.87 -3.02 8.42
CA LEU A 136 -3.60 -4.17 7.93
C LEU A 136 -2.63 -5.21 7.36
N ILE A 137 -2.80 -6.46 7.77
CA ILE A 137 -2.09 -7.63 7.22
C ILE A 137 -3.11 -8.51 6.50
N GLY A 138 -2.99 -8.56 5.17
CA GLY A 138 -3.86 -9.36 4.33
C GLY A 138 -3.22 -10.67 3.88
N GLY A 139 -4.03 -11.71 3.68
CA GLY A 139 -3.62 -12.98 3.09
C GLY A 139 -4.25 -14.20 3.75
N SER A 140 -3.64 -15.37 3.54
CA SER A 140 -4.20 -16.64 4.01
C SER A 140 -3.89 -16.88 5.49
N VAL A 141 -4.40 -16.00 6.35
CA VAL A 141 -4.04 -15.95 7.78
C VAL A 141 -5.12 -16.62 8.65
N ALA A 142 -5.71 -17.76 8.25
CA ALA A 142 -6.32 -18.74 9.17
C ALA A 142 -6.71 -20.04 8.43
N GLY A 143 -7.01 -21.10 9.19
CA GLY A 143 -7.70 -22.30 8.68
C GLY A 143 -9.17 -22.06 8.32
N GLY A 144 -9.64 -20.80 8.42
CA GLY A 144 -10.89 -20.27 7.89
C GLY A 144 -10.54 -19.20 6.84
N ALA A 145 -10.98 -19.44 5.62
CA ALA A 145 -10.45 -18.87 4.40
C ALA A 145 -11.16 -17.55 4.01
N THR A 146 -11.14 -16.50 4.86
CA THR A 146 -11.90 -15.25 4.63
C THR A 146 -11.41 -14.01 5.44
N GLN A 147 -10.19 -13.98 6.00
CA GLN A 147 -9.82 -12.93 6.98
C GLN A 147 -8.56 -12.14 6.60
N ALA A 148 -8.66 -10.82 6.70
CA ALA A 148 -7.52 -9.90 6.87
C ALA A 148 -7.45 -9.45 8.33
N TYR A 149 -6.30 -8.95 8.78
CA TYR A 149 -6.11 -8.57 10.19
C TYR A 149 -5.70 -7.12 10.32
N LEU A 150 -6.56 -6.34 10.97
CA LEU A 150 -6.23 -5.03 11.50
C LEU A 150 -5.45 -5.21 12.80
N VAL A 151 -4.30 -4.57 12.92
CA VAL A 151 -3.47 -4.55 14.12
C VAL A 151 -3.38 -3.11 14.58
N ALA A 152 -3.90 -2.87 15.79
CA ALA A 152 -3.99 -1.53 16.35
C ALA A 152 -2.61 -0.94 16.64
N GLY A 153 -2.45 0.32 16.28
CA GLY A 153 -1.35 1.18 16.70
C GLY A 153 -1.30 1.34 18.22
N ARG A 154 -0.14 1.74 18.74
CA ARG A 154 0.08 1.94 20.18
C ARG A 154 1.39 2.67 20.43
N PRO A 155 1.61 3.30 21.60
CA PRO A 155 2.89 3.95 21.89
C PRO A 155 4.08 3.00 21.73
N THR A 156 5.25 3.52 21.34
CA THR A 156 6.51 2.77 21.15
C THR A 156 6.82 1.79 22.29
N ASP A 157 6.59 2.16 23.55
CA ASP A 157 6.88 1.31 24.72
C ASP A 157 5.87 0.17 24.98
N GLN A 158 4.77 0.15 24.22
CA GLN A 158 3.73 -0.89 24.29
C GLN A 158 3.80 -1.89 23.12
N TRP A 159 4.61 -1.58 22.10
CA TRP A 159 4.93 -2.55 21.06
C TRP A 159 5.87 -3.64 21.60
N PRO A 160 5.64 -4.92 21.28
CA PRO A 160 6.56 -5.97 21.67
C PRO A 160 7.86 -5.85 20.88
N ALA A 161 8.99 -5.80 21.59
CA ALA A 161 10.31 -5.80 20.96
C ALA A 161 10.51 -7.02 20.03
N VAL A 162 11.32 -6.87 18.97
CA VAL A 162 11.70 -7.86 17.92
C VAL A 162 12.00 -9.30 18.39
N MET A 163 12.23 -9.53 19.69
CA MET A 163 12.54 -10.85 20.27
C MET A 163 11.35 -11.51 20.99
N ASN A 164 10.28 -10.77 21.24
CA ASN A 164 9.03 -11.26 21.81
C ASN A 164 8.01 -11.30 20.67
N ALA A 165 8.03 -12.36 19.86
CA ALA A 165 7.14 -12.48 18.72
C ALA A 165 5.69 -12.11 19.08
N PHE A 166 5.14 -11.10 18.40
CA PHE A 166 3.70 -10.89 18.40
C PHE A 166 3.11 -12.01 17.54
N GLU A 167 2.74 -13.11 18.18
CA GLU A 167 1.92 -14.11 17.51
C GLU A 167 0.56 -13.45 17.29
N LEU A 168 0.11 -13.45 16.04
CA LEU A 168 -1.20 -12.92 15.71
C LEU A 168 -2.31 -13.69 16.43
N ASP A 169 -2.10 -14.77 17.22
CA ASP A 169 -3.18 -15.49 17.90
C ASP A 169 -3.68 -14.84 19.23
N ALA A 170 -4.85 -14.20 19.12
CA ALA A 170 -5.85 -13.95 20.18
C ALA A 170 -5.47 -13.11 21.42
N ALA A 171 -4.32 -12.45 21.51
CA ALA A 171 -4.01 -11.54 22.61
C ALA A 171 -3.64 -10.11 22.15
N ALA A 172 -4.48 -9.15 22.53
CA ALA A 172 -4.32 -7.68 22.52
C ALA A 172 -4.19 -6.94 21.18
N GLY A 173 -5.27 -6.21 20.82
CA GLY A 173 -5.23 -5.13 19.82
C GLY A 173 -5.23 -5.58 18.38
N ARG A 174 -5.98 -6.64 18.04
CA ARG A 174 -6.25 -7.03 16.65
C ARG A 174 -7.75 -7.21 16.40
N THR A 175 -8.17 -6.90 15.18
CA THR A 175 -9.51 -7.15 14.66
C THR A 175 -9.38 -7.93 13.35
N ALA A 176 -10.06 -9.06 13.24
CA ALA A 176 -10.11 -9.83 12.01
C ALA A 176 -11.24 -9.29 11.13
N LEU A 177 -10.90 -8.68 9.99
CA LEU A 177 -11.85 -8.25 8.97
C LEU A 177 -12.30 -9.47 8.16
N VAL A 178 -13.58 -9.81 8.26
CA VAL A 178 -14.14 -11.04 7.68
C VAL A 178 -14.87 -10.72 6.37
N VAL A 179 -14.34 -11.22 5.25
CA VAL A 179 -15.05 -11.16 3.95
C VAL A 179 -16.11 -12.25 3.85
N PRO A 180 -17.19 -12.05 3.07
CA PRO A 180 -18.25 -13.04 2.91
C PRO A 180 -17.77 -14.44 2.48
N ALA A 181 -18.36 -15.47 3.07
CA ALA A 181 -18.11 -16.86 2.67
C ALA A 181 -18.76 -17.19 1.32
N GLY A 182 -18.20 -18.18 0.61
CA GLY A 182 -18.75 -18.67 -0.66
C GLY A 182 -18.27 -17.93 -1.90
N LEU A 183 -17.39 -16.93 -1.74
CA LEU A 183 -16.66 -16.30 -2.85
C LEU A 183 -15.60 -17.28 -3.41
N ALA A 184 -15.35 -17.20 -4.71
CA ALA A 184 -14.35 -18.03 -5.35
C ALA A 184 -12.95 -17.67 -4.80
N ASN A 185 -12.23 -18.64 -4.25
CA ASN A 185 -10.89 -18.44 -3.69
C ASN A 185 -10.79 -17.45 -2.51
N ALA A 186 -11.86 -17.31 -1.71
CA ALA A 186 -11.92 -16.41 -0.53
C ALA A 186 -10.75 -16.57 0.49
N GLY A 187 -9.98 -17.66 0.41
CA GLY A 187 -8.82 -17.96 1.27
C GLY A 187 -7.62 -17.04 1.17
N GLN A 188 -7.77 -15.89 0.51
CA GLN A 188 -6.75 -14.86 0.34
C GLN A 188 -7.31 -13.45 0.57
N ALA A 189 -8.33 -13.30 1.43
CA ALA A 189 -8.89 -12.00 1.80
C ALA A 189 -7.80 -10.98 2.17
N GLY A 190 -7.96 -9.75 1.69
CA GLY A 190 -6.98 -8.68 1.88
C GLY A 190 -5.70 -8.85 1.06
N ARG A 191 -5.64 -9.78 0.09
CA ARG A 191 -4.48 -9.90 -0.81
C ARG A 191 -4.10 -8.55 -1.45
N ARG A 192 -5.09 -7.71 -1.74
CA ARG A 192 -4.97 -6.26 -1.85
C ARG A 192 -5.77 -5.59 -0.73
N ALA A 193 -5.20 -4.53 -0.19
CA ALA A 193 -5.84 -3.62 0.74
C ALA A 193 -5.21 -2.23 0.58
N ALA A 194 -5.95 -1.19 0.94
CA ALA A 194 -5.49 0.19 0.92
C ALA A 194 -6.23 1.01 2.00
N PRO A 195 -5.64 2.11 2.48
CA PRO A 195 -6.40 3.10 3.23
C PRO A 195 -7.54 3.64 2.37
N ALA A 196 -8.72 3.79 2.96
CA ALA A 196 -9.78 4.59 2.38
C ALA A 196 -9.84 6.00 2.99
N GLY A 197 -9.25 6.18 4.18
CA GLY A 197 -9.41 7.39 4.99
C GLY A 197 -10.81 7.48 5.60
N ASP A 198 -11.11 8.53 6.34
CA ASP A 198 -12.42 8.80 6.94
C ASP A 198 -13.47 9.24 5.89
N LEU A 199 -14.12 8.27 5.22
CA LEU A 199 -15.08 8.52 4.14
C LEU A 199 -16.36 9.18 4.65
N ASP A 200 -16.82 8.80 5.84
CA ASP A 200 -18.09 9.28 6.40
C ASP A 200 -17.96 10.45 7.39
N GLY A 201 -16.74 10.87 7.69
CA GLY A 201 -16.43 12.03 8.52
C GLY A 201 -16.67 11.78 10.01
N ASP A 202 -16.58 10.54 10.48
CA ASP A 202 -16.80 10.15 11.87
C ASP A 202 -15.54 10.26 12.75
N GLY A 203 -14.39 10.53 12.13
CA GLY A 203 -13.09 10.70 12.78
C GLY A 203 -12.32 9.40 13.00
N PHE A 204 -12.72 8.32 12.33
CA PHE A 204 -11.96 7.07 12.18
C PHE A 204 -11.68 6.82 10.70
N ASP A 205 -10.52 6.27 10.39
CA ASP A 205 -10.19 5.91 9.02
C ASP A 205 -10.91 4.62 8.60
N ASP A 206 -11.32 4.55 7.34
CA ASP A 206 -11.96 3.39 6.74
C ASP A 206 -10.96 2.60 5.87
N VAL A 207 -11.32 1.37 5.49
CA VAL A 207 -10.41 0.48 4.77
C VAL A 207 -11.02 -0.22 3.57
N LEU A 208 -10.21 -0.34 2.50
CA LEU A 208 -10.53 -1.16 1.34
C LEU A 208 -9.88 -2.54 1.47
N VAL A 209 -10.66 -3.59 1.19
CA VAL A 209 -10.19 -4.98 1.25
C VAL A 209 -10.73 -5.77 0.05
N SER A 210 -9.83 -6.39 -0.71
CA SER A 210 -10.22 -7.34 -1.77
C SER A 210 -10.60 -8.71 -1.22
N ASP A 211 -11.50 -9.43 -1.91
CA ASP A 211 -11.88 -10.82 -1.57
C ASP A 211 -10.72 -11.83 -1.72
N GLY A 212 -9.71 -11.48 -2.52
CA GLY A 212 -8.51 -12.28 -2.78
C GLY A 212 -8.62 -13.13 -4.04
N GLY A 213 -7.57 -13.90 -4.34
CA GLY A 213 -7.57 -14.92 -5.42
C GLY A 213 -7.90 -14.41 -6.82
N ALA A 214 -9.20 -14.33 -7.11
CA ALA A 214 -9.77 -13.82 -8.35
C ALA A 214 -9.94 -12.29 -8.38
N PHE A 215 -9.88 -11.63 -7.22
CA PHE A 215 -10.09 -10.19 -7.06
C PHE A 215 -11.47 -9.74 -7.54
N ASP A 216 -12.50 -10.56 -7.36
CA ASP A 216 -13.81 -10.31 -7.95
C ASP A 216 -14.58 -9.22 -7.19
N TYR A 217 -14.24 -9.01 -5.92
CA TYR A 217 -14.93 -8.07 -5.06
C TYR A 217 -13.95 -7.23 -4.26
N THR A 218 -14.34 -5.98 -4.06
CA THR A 218 -13.73 -5.05 -3.11
C THR A 218 -14.77 -4.67 -2.07
N PHE A 219 -14.38 -4.68 -0.81
CA PHE A 219 -15.21 -4.33 0.33
C PHE A 219 -14.68 -3.06 1.00
N VAL A 220 -15.58 -2.25 1.51
CA VAL A 220 -15.29 -1.14 2.40
C VAL A 220 -15.72 -1.55 3.81
N TYR A 221 -14.81 -1.42 4.77
CA TYR A 221 -15.12 -1.54 6.19
C TYR A 221 -14.90 -0.19 6.84
N TYR A 222 -15.92 0.30 7.53
CA TYR A 222 -15.88 1.58 8.20
C TYR A 222 -15.21 1.44 9.57
N GLY A 223 -14.40 2.43 9.92
CA GLY A 223 -13.71 2.51 11.20
C GLY A 223 -14.65 2.72 12.38
N GLY A 224 -14.09 2.63 13.58
CA GLY A 224 -14.83 2.93 14.79
C GLY A 224 -14.14 2.58 16.09
N ALA A 225 -14.68 3.10 17.19
CA ALA A 225 -14.18 2.80 18.52
C ALA A 225 -14.45 1.33 18.91
N ASN A 226 -13.42 0.65 19.41
CA ASN A 226 -13.49 -0.71 19.94
C ASN A 226 -14.18 -1.71 18.98
N LEU A 227 -13.73 -1.76 17.72
CA LEU A 227 -14.17 -2.77 16.77
C LEU A 227 -14.08 -4.18 17.36
N PRO A 228 -15.05 -5.06 17.05
CA PRO A 228 -15.05 -6.42 17.58
C PRO A 228 -13.83 -7.22 17.11
N ALA A 229 -13.52 -8.31 17.81
CA ALA A 229 -12.37 -9.16 17.48
C ALA A 229 -12.49 -9.84 16.10
N GLU A 230 -13.72 -10.12 15.67
CA GLU A 230 -14.07 -10.45 14.29
C GLU A 230 -15.09 -9.40 13.84
N TYR A 231 -14.82 -8.74 12.73
CA TYR A 231 -15.63 -7.65 12.19
C TYR A 231 -16.04 -7.96 10.76
N ASP A 232 -17.33 -8.20 10.55
CA ASP A 232 -17.90 -8.57 9.26
C ASP A 232 -18.76 -7.44 8.65
N LEU A 233 -19.31 -7.68 7.45
CA LEU A 233 -20.16 -6.71 6.76
C LEU A 233 -21.52 -6.48 7.44
N ALA A 234 -21.95 -7.37 8.33
CA ALA A 234 -23.24 -7.27 9.03
C ALA A 234 -23.13 -6.58 10.39
N ASP A 235 -21.93 -6.50 10.96
CA ASP A 235 -21.65 -5.81 12.22
C ASP A 235 -21.87 -4.30 12.13
N ASP A 236 -21.67 -3.70 10.95
CA ASP A 236 -21.97 -2.28 10.68
C ASP A 236 -22.72 -2.12 9.36
N PRO A 237 -23.90 -1.46 9.34
CA PRO A 237 -24.68 -1.26 8.13
C PRO A 237 -24.03 -0.36 7.08
N ARG A 238 -22.97 0.38 7.43
CA ARG A 238 -22.16 1.16 6.50
C ARG A 238 -21.26 0.25 5.66
N ASN A 239 -20.76 -0.84 6.25
CA ASN A 239 -19.89 -1.80 5.57
C ASN A 239 -20.57 -2.36 4.32
N THR A 240 -19.85 -2.39 3.20
CA THR A 240 -20.45 -2.73 1.92
C THR A 240 -19.47 -3.34 0.94
N ALA A 241 -19.99 -4.10 -0.02
CA ALA A 241 -19.25 -4.49 -1.21
C ALA A 241 -19.42 -3.40 -2.27
N LEU A 242 -18.33 -2.96 -2.89
CA LEU A 242 -18.39 -1.98 -3.97
C LEU A 242 -18.99 -2.62 -5.23
N GLU A 243 -20.04 -1.99 -5.75
CA GLU A 243 -20.59 -2.38 -7.04
C GLU A 243 -19.76 -1.75 -8.16
N HIS A 244 -19.36 -2.57 -9.14
CA HIS A 244 -18.60 -2.07 -10.28
C HIS A 244 -19.46 -1.06 -11.08
N PRO A 245 -19.09 0.24 -11.16
CA PRO A 245 -20.00 1.26 -11.68
C PRO A 245 -19.98 1.35 -13.20
N CYS A 246 -18.90 0.90 -13.82
CA CYS A 246 -18.64 1.13 -15.25
C CYS A 246 -18.95 -0.08 -16.15
N ARG A 247 -19.47 -1.18 -15.58
CA ARG A 247 -19.78 -2.46 -16.24
C ARG A 247 -20.67 -3.29 -15.29
N ALA A 248 -21.52 -4.16 -15.82
CA ALA A 248 -22.14 -5.20 -14.99
C ALA A 248 -21.06 -6.00 -14.24
N ALA A 249 -21.35 -6.39 -12.99
CA ALA A 249 -20.42 -7.11 -12.10
C ALA A 249 -19.57 -8.13 -12.88
N GLY A 250 -18.26 -7.90 -12.85
CA GLY A 250 -17.27 -8.63 -13.62
C GLY A 250 -16.14 -9.06 -12.71
N VAL A 251 -15.54 -10.19 -13.06
CA VAL A 251 -14.38 -10.76 -12.36
C VAL A 251 -13.22 -9.75 -12.36
N THR A 252 -12.42 -9.71 -11.30
CA THR A 252 -11.23 -8.85 -11.10
C THR A 252 -11.41 -7.38 -10.66
N PHE A 253 -12.58 -6.96 -10.16
CA PHE A 253 -12.79 -5.66 -9.53
C PHE A 253 -12.21 -5.56 -8.09
N GLY A 254 -10.92 -5.29 -8.03
CA GLY A 254 -10.09 -5.36 -6.82
C GLY A 254 -8.67 -5.83 -7.11
N SER A 255 -8.23 -5.80 -8.37
CA SER A 255 -6.87 -6.22 -8.77
C SER A 255 -5.78 -5.36 -8.14
N ASP A 256 -6.12 -4.10 -7.85
CA ASP A 256 -5.33 -3.18 -7.04
C ASP A 256 -6.24 -2.09 -6.45
N LEU A 257 -5.77 -1.45 -5.38
CA LEU A 257 -6.56 -0.53 -4.54
C LEU A 257 -5.68 0.67 -4.12
N ALA A 258 -6.25 1.86 -4.10
CA ALA A 258 -5.64 3.05 -3.50
C ALA A 258 -6.74 3.98 -2.95
N GLY A 259 -6.41 4.92 -2.08
CA GLY A 259 -7.37 5.86 -1.51
C GLY A 259 -6.79 6.65 -0.33
N GLY A 260 -7.67 7.26 0.46
CA GLY A 260 -7.27 8.01 1.65
C GLY A 260 -6.83 9.45 1.37
N VAL A 261 -7.09 9.96 0.17
CA VAL A 261 -6.80 11.34 -0.23
C VAL A 261 -7.98 11.95 -0.96
N ASP A 262 -8.17 13.25 -0.83
CA ASP A 262 -9.16 14.03 -1.60
C ASP A 262 -8.68 14.18 -3.05
N LEU A 263 -9.45 13.65 -4.01
CA LEU A 263 -9.13 13.71 -5.44
C LEU A 263 -10.04 14.66 -6.20
N ASP A 264 -11.20 15.01 -5.66
CA ASP A 264 -12.16 15.90 -6.32
C ASP A 264 -12.24 17.32 -5.76
N GLY A 265 -11.36 17.63 -4.80
CA GLY A 265 -11.18 18.97 -4.25
C GLY A 265 -12.43 19.46 -3.53
N ASP A 266 -13.19 18.55 -2.91
CA ASP A 266 -14.40 18.92 -2.19
C ASP A 266 -14.08 19.85 -1.01
N VAL A 267 -15.09 20.60 -0.56
CA VAL A 267 -14.87 21.65 0.44
C VAL A 267 -14.43 21.08 1.79
N ASN A 268 -14.71 19.81 2.05
CA ASN A 268 -14.40 19.17 3.33
C ASN A 268 -13.07 18.42 3.29
N GLY A 269 -12.47 18.26 2.12
CA GLY A 269 -11.30 17.43 1.89
C GLY A 269 -11.53 15.97 2.27
N ARG A 270 -12.76 15.45 2.04
CA ARG A 270 -13.04 14.04 2.36
C ARG A 270 -12.26 13.13 1.40
N PRO A 271 -11.77 11.99 1.87
CA PRO A 271 -10.96 11.12 1.05
C PRO A 271 -11.78 10.33 0.04
N ASP A 272 -11.13 9.96 -1.05
CA ASP A 272 -11.68 9.22 -2.19
C ASP A 272 -10.97 7.87 -2.34
N VAL A 273 -11.54 6.99 -3.19
CA VAL A 273 -11.04 5.62 -3.37
C VAL A 273 -10.97 5.18 -4.83
N LEU A 274 -9.95 4.39 -5.14
CA LEU A 274 -9.66 3.81 -6.45
C LEU A 274 -9.70 2.30 -6.41
N VAL A 275 -10.31 1.70 -7.42
CA VAL A 275 -10.39 0.24 -7.58
C VAL A 275 -10.03 -0.17 -9.01
N GLY A 276 -9.04 -1.04 -9.14
CA GLY A 276 -8.63 -1.63 -10.40
C GLY A 276 -9.56 -2.73 -10.92
N ASP A 277 -9.73 -2.80 -12.23
CA ASP A 277 -10.36 -3.90 -12.97
C ASP A 277 -9.40 -4.42 -14.04
N TYR A 278 -8.76 -5.55 -13.76
CA TYR A 278 -7.82 -6.19 -14.70
C TYR A 278 -8.48 -6.54 -16.05
N VAL A 279 -9.66 -7.19 -16.02
CA VAL A 279 -10.31 -7.68 -17.24
C VAL A 279 -10.93 -6.53 -18.03
N GLY A 280 -11.51 -5.54 -17.36
CA GLY A 280 -12.02 -4.34 -18.00
C GLY A 280 -10.92 -3.42 -18.50
N LYS A 281 -9.69 -3.55 -17.98
CA LYS A 281 -8.54 -2.66 -18.22
C LYS A 281 -8.84 -1.25 -17.75
N ARG A 282 -9.27 -1.11 -16.50
CA ARG A 282 -9.80 0.16 -15.95
C ARG A 282 -9.41 0.39 -14.52
N ILE A 283 -9.56 1.64 -14.11
CA ILE A 283 -9.57 2.07 -12.71
C ILE A 283 -10.88 2.84 -12.51
N ALA A 284 -11.69 2.42 -11.54
CA ALA A 284 -12.86 3.17 -11.09
C ALA A 284 -12.43 4.09 -9.94
N VAL A 285 -12.92 5.33 -9.97
CA VAL A 285 -12.68 6.36 -8.96
C VAL A 285 -14.01 6.70 -8.32
N PHE A 286 -14.06 6.70 -7.00
CA PHE A 286 -15.25 7.01 -6.22
C PHE A 286 -15.00 8.15 -5.27
N ASP A 287 -16.03 8.97 -5.07
CA ASP A 287 -16.06 9.99 -4.03
C ASP A 287 -16.22 9.35 -2.65
N GLN A 288 -16.12 10.17 -1.61
CA GLN A 288 -16.34 9.78 -0.21
C GLN A 288 -17.70 9.13 0.08
N ASP A 289 -18.73 9.41 -0.73
CA ASP A 289 -20.06 8.82 -0.59
C ASP A 289 -20.23 7.57 -1.49
N LEU A 290 -19.13 7.08 -2.06
CA LEU A 290 -19.04 5.95 -2.99
C LEU A 290 -19.79 6.17 -4.31
N ASN A 291 -20.02 7.43 -4.71
CA ASN A 291 -20.48 7.76 -6.06
C ASN A 291 -19.30 7.75 -7.03
N THR A 292 -19.56 7.36 -8.27
CA THR A 292 -18.51 7.30 -9.28
C THR A 292 -18.12 8.69 -9.79
N LEU A 293 -16.86 9.06 -9.57
CA LEU A 293 -16.23 10.24 -10.14
C LEU A 293 -15.73 9.97 -11.55
N ASP A 294 -15.10 8.79 -11.74
CA ASP A 294 -14.48 8.43 -13.00
C ASP A 294 -14.35 6.92 -13.21
N CYS A 295 -14.16 6.56 -14.47
CA CYS A 295 -13.92 5.19 -14.92
C CYS A 295 -12.84 5.21 -15.99
N VAL A 296 -11.60 5.44 -15.56
CA VAL A 296 -10.43 5.57 -16.42
C VAL A 296 -10.19 4.24 -17.15
N ALA A 297 -10.14 4.26 -18.48
CA ALA A 297 -9.79 3.10 -19.28
C ALA A 297 -8.66 3.44 -20.24
N ALA A 298 -7.76 2.49 -20.43
CA ALA A 298 -6.72 2.56 -21.44
C ALA A 298 -6.87 1.40 -22.45
N SER A 299 -6.27 1.55 -23.62
CA SER A 299 -6.28 0.50 -24.65
C SER A 299 -5.32 -0.66 -24.33
N GLU A 300 -4.32 -0.34 -23.53
CA GLU A 300 -3.21 -1.15 -23.09
C GLU A 300 -3.67 -2.34 -22.24
N VAL A 301 -2.94 -3.46 -22.30
CA VAL A 301 -3.28 -4.67 -21.53
C VAL A 301 -2.83 -4.48 -20.08
N GLN A 302 -3.51 -5.12 -19.13
CA GLN A 302 -3.19 -5.01 -17.70
C GLN A 302 -3.26 -3.59 -17.12
N PHE A 303 -3.89 -2.61 -17.80
CA PHE A 303 -4.21 -1.34 -17.17
C PHE A 303 -5.15 -1.56 -15.97
N GLY A 304 -4.87 -0.94 -14.82
CA GLY A 304 -5.63 -1.13 -13.58
C GLY A 304 -5.24 -2.36 -12.75
N VAL A 305 -4.06 -2.94 -12.99
CA VAL A 305 -3.54 -4.09 -12.21
C VAL A 305 -2.48 -3.67 -11.18
N ASP A 306 -1.79 -2.57 -11.44
CA ASP A 306 -0.69 -2.05 -10.63
C ASP A 306 -0.63 -0.53 -10.85
N PHE A 307 -1.06 0.22 -9.83
CA PHE A 307 -1.10 1.67 -9.86
C PHE A 307 -0.89 2.24 -8.45
N ASP A 308 -0.53 3.52 -8.41
CA ASP A 308 -0.40 4.26 -7.17
C ASP A 308 -0.78 5.73 -7.37
N LEU A 309 -1.15 6.40 -6.29
CA LEU A 309 -1.33 7.85 -6.27
C LEU A 309 0.05 8.50 -6.32
N ALA A 310 0.31 9.25 -7.39
CA ALA A 310 1.64 9.79 -7.67
C ALA A 310 1.97 11.04 -6.86
N GLY A 311 0.98 11.66 -6.21
CA GLY A 311 1.09 13.00 -5.64
C GLY A 311 0.88 14.10 -6.68
N ASP A 312 1.10 15.36 -6.32
CA ASP A 312 1.02 16.49 -7.26
C ASP A 312 2.33 16.61 -8.06
N VAL A 313 2.47 15.78 -9.09
CA VAL A 313 3.70 15.69 -9.88
C VAL A 313 3.81 16.82 -10.90
N ASN A 314 2.71 17.53 -11.16
CA ASN A 314 2.64 18.57 -12.17
C ASN A 314 2.64 20.00 -11.56
N GLY A 315 2.33 20.12 -10.27
CA GLY A 315 2.34 21.34 -9.47
C GLY A 315 1.04 22.15 -9.55
N ASP A 316 -0.10 21.51 -9.83
CA ASP A 316 -1.41 22.17 -9.93
C ASP A 316 -2.28 22.05 -8.66
N GLY A 317 -1.79 21.33 -7.66
CA GLY A 317 -2.44 21.09 -6.38
C GLY A 317 -3.39 19.89 -6.35
N ALA A 318 -3.52 19.12 -7.43
CA ALA A 318 -4.30 17.89 -7.47
C ALA A 318 -3.38 16.66 -7.42
N VAL A 319 -3.81 15.62 -6.70
CA VAL A 319 -3.07 14.35 -6.67
C VAL A 319 -3.26 13.62 -8.00
N ASP A 320 -2.15 13.29 -8.66
CA ASP A 320 -2.08 12.60 -9.93
C ASP A 320 -1.96 11.07 -9.76
N LEU A 321 -2.05 10.32 -10.87
CA LEU A 321 -2.04 8.87 -10.88
C LEU A 321 -0.87 8.32 -11.71
N ILE A 322 -0.17 7.31 -11.19
CA ILE A 322 0.80 6.52 -11.95
C ILE A 322 0.33 5.06 -12.11
N VAL A 323 0.41 4.53 -13.32
CA VAL A 323 -0.10 3.20 -13.66
C VAL A 323 0.91 2.45 -14.52
N THR A 324 1.16 1.18 -14.22
CA THR A 324 1.84 0.29 -15.17
C THR A 324 0.85 -0.42 -16.08
N HIS A 325 1.32 -0.80 -17.26
CA HIS A 325 0.54 -1.63 -18.17
C HIS A 325 1.46 -2.62 -18.88
N ALA A 326 0.87 -3.63 -19.49
CA ALA A 326 1.55 -4.62 -20.31
C ALA A 326 1.08 -4.66 -21.76
N ASP A 327 1.83 -5.40 -22.57
CA ASP A 327 1.42 -5.79 -23.92
C ASP A 327 0.48 -7.01 -23.93
N ASP A 328 0.02 -7.39 -25.12
CA ASP A 328 -0.83 -8.55 -25.35
C ASP A 328 -0.18 -9.89 -24.96
N GLN A 329 1.12 -9.91 -24.63
CA GLN A 329 1.83 -11.06 -24.09
C GLN A 329 2.07 -10.97 -22.58
N GLY A 330 1.53 -9.95 -21.90
CA GLY A 330 1.66 -9.75 -20.45
C GLY A 330 3.03 -9.19 -20.02
N ARG A 331 3.79 -8.57 -20.93
CA ARG A 331 5.05 -7.89 -20.58
C ARG A 331 4.76 -6.42 -20.28
N ALA A 332 5.03 -5.98 -19.05
CA ALA A 332 4.86 -4.58 -18.67
C ALA A 332 5.78 -3.66 -19.49
N LEU A 333 5.25 -2.71 -20.27
CA LEU A 333 6.03 -1.95 -21.25
C LEU A 333 6.38 -0.53 -20.79
N ASP A 334 5.36 0.31 -20.57
CA ASP A 334 5.53 1.69 -20.14
C ASP A 334 4.84 1.90 -18.78
N ALA A 335 5.30 2.91 -18.04
CA ALA A 335 4.49 3.52 -16.99
C ALA A 335 3.82 4.79 -17.54
N MET A 336 2.61 5.04 -17.08
CA MET A 336 1.77 6.15 -17.49
C MET A 336 1.48 7.04 -16.30
N VAL A 337 1.70 8.34 -16.47
CA VAL A 337 1.19 9.34 -15.53
C VAL A 337 -0.05 9.96 -16.16
N LEU A 338 -1.13 10.00 -15.38
CA LEU A 338 -2.39 10.62 -15.75
C LEU A 338 -2.64 11.75 -14.76
N TYR A 339 -2.77 12.97 -15.26
CA TYR A 339 -3.04 14.12 -14.40
C TYR A 339 -4.50 14.16 -13.99
N ASN A 340 -4.74 14.55 -12.75
CA ASN A 340 -6.08 14.78 -12.21
C ASN A 340 -6.53 16.21 -12.56
N ASP A 341 -7.77 16.38 -13.01
CA ASP A 341 -8.34 17.72 -13.29
C ASP A 341 -8.83 18.46 -12.02
N GLY A 342 -8.55 17.90 -10.84
CA GLY A 342 -9.00 18.38 -9.54
C GLY A 342 -10.47 18.09 -9.23
N ASN A 343 -11.12 17.22 -10.01
CA ASN A 343 -12.49 16.75 -9.78
C ASN A 343 -12.55 15.20 -9.87
N GLY A 344 -11.46 14.52 -9.50
CA GLY A 344 -11.33 13.07 -9.49
C GLY A 344 -11.29 12.43 -10.88
N ARG A 345 -10.88 13.18 -11.92
CA ARG A 345 -10.83 12.67 -13.30
C ARG A 345 -9.42 12.71 -13.86
N PHE A 346 -8.97 11.54 -14.33
CA PHE A 346 -7.58 11.35 -14.72
C PHE A 346 -7.39 11.24 -16.23
N GLY A 347 -6.42 11.97 -16.78
CA GLY A 347 -5.94 11.87 -18.16
C GLY A 347 -6.75 12.67 -19.20
N GLN A 348 -6.28 12.64 -20.45
CA GLN A 348 -6.81 13.50 -21.52
C GLN A 348 -7.74 12.78 -22.50
N GLY A 349 -8.79 13.49 -22.95
CA GLY A 349 -9.66 13.09 -24.06
C GLY A 349 -10.82 12.16 -23.68
N ASN A 350 -11.43 11.54 -24.70
CA ASN A 350 -12.51 10.56 -24.53
C ASN A 350 -11.93 9.16 -24.34
N GLN A 351 -12.67 8.29 -23.64
CA GLN A 351 -12.29 6.90 -23.38
C GLN A 351 -12.03 6.11 -24.68
N PRO A 352 -10.95 5.29 -24.78
CA PRO A 352 -9.86 5.16 -23.81
C PRO A 352 -8.96 6.41 -23.79
N ARG A 353 -8.62 6.89 -22.58
CA ARG A 353 -7.87 8.13 -22.41
C ARG A 353 -6.38 7.96 -22.74
N LEU A 354 -5.75 9.07 -23.13
CA LEU A 354 -4.30 9.14 -23.30
C LEU A 354 -3.66 9.62 -22.00
N PRO A 355 -2.48 9.07 -21.64
CA PRO A 355 -1.71 9.59 -20.51
C PRO A 355 -1.08 10.94 -20.85
N ASP A 356 -0.90 11.77 -19.84
CA ASP A 356 -0.23 13.06 -19.94
C ASP A 356 1.29 12.87 -20.10
N VAL A 357 1.87 11.90 -19.37
CA VAL A 357 3.28 11.51 -19.49
C VAL A 357 3.42 10.00 -19.69
N ARG A 358 4.32 9.60 -20.60
CA ARG A 358 4.74 8.20 -20.77
C ARG A 358 6.20 8.02 -20.39
N LEU A 359 6.44 7.20 -19.38
CA LEU A 359 7.78 6.90 -18.88
C LEU A 359 8.28 5.62 -19.55
N ARG A 360 9.12 5.82 -20.57
CA ARG A 360 9.64 4.74 -21.41
C ARG A 360 11.07 4.39 -21.03
N THR A 361 11.29 3.13 -20.67
CA THR A 361 12.63 2.53 -20.58
C THR A 361 12.69 1.34 -21.54
N PRO A 362 13.17 1.53 -22.79
CA PRO A 362 13.19 0.49 -23.81
C PRO A 362 13.91 -0.78 -23.34
N ASN A 363 13.41 -1.93 -23.78
CA ASN A 363 13.94 -3.26 -23.45
C ASN A 363 13.89 -3.64 -21.96
N ARG A 364 13.15 -2.91 -21.12
CA ARG A 364 12.97 -3.26 -19.71
C ARG A 364 11.50 -3.39 -19.33
N VAL A 365 11.17 -4.51 -18.67
CA VAL A 365 9.82 -4.80 -18.20
C VAL A 365 9.58 -4.04 -16.89
N LYS A 366 8.51 -3.23 -16.82
CA LYS A 366 8.15 -2.53 -15.57
C LYS A 366 7.74 -3.55 -14.49
N GLN A 367 8.30 -3.42 -13.30
CA GLN A 367 8.00 -4.30 -12.17
C GLN A 367 7.08 -3.65 -11.14
N GLY A 368 7.07 -2.32 -11.09
CA GLY A 368 6.21 -1.56 -10.20
C GLY A 368 6.42 -0.05 -10.38
N VAL A 369 5.47 0.71 -9.86
CA VAL A 369 5.46 2.17 -9.79
C VAL A 369 5.05 2.61 -8.39
N ALA A 370 5.48 3.80 -7.97
CA ALA A 370 5.02 4.42 -6.75
C ALA A 370 5.11 5.96 -6.85
N GLY A 371 4.16 6.66 -6.24
CA GLY A 371 4.37 8.04 -5.81
C GLY A 371 5.25 8.04 -4.57
N VAL A 372 6.21 8.96 -4.48
CA VAL A 372 7.15 8.99 -3.35
C VAL A 372 7.18 10.33 -2.63
N GLY A 373 6.31 11.28 -3.02
CA GLY A 373 6.31 12.63 -2.48
C GLY A 373 7.54 13.43 -2.93
N ASP A 374 7.68 14.65 -2.43
CA ASP A 374 8.81 15.53 -2.76
C ASP A 374 10.13 15.06 -2.11
N MET A 375 10.95 14.34 -2.87
CA MET A 375 12.24 13.83 -2.39
C MET A 375 13.37 14.86 -2.52
N ASN A 376 13.18 15.94 -3.28
CA ASN A 376 14.21 16.94 -3.55
C ASN A 376 13.90 18.36 -3.00
N GLY A 377 12.72 18.55 -2.43
CA GLY A 377 12.27 19.81 -1.86
C GLY A 377 11.95 20.89 -2.90
N ASP A 378 11.64 20.53 -4.14
CA ASP A 378 11.31 21.49 -5.21
C ASP A 378 9.84 21.92 -5.21
N GLY A 379 9.01 21.28 -4.39
CA GLY A 379 7.59 21.55 -4.22
C GLY A 379 6.68 20.78 -5.18
N ARG A 380 7.19 19.79 -5.90
CA ARG A 380 6.40 18.78 -6.63
C ARG A 380 6.68 17.40 -6.08
N ASP A 381 5.69 16.53 -6.19
CA ASP A 381 5.88 15.14 -5.79
C ASP A 381 6.65 14.37 -6.87
N ASP A 382 7.56 13.52 -6.41
CA ASP A 382 8.39 12.67 -7.24
C ASP A 382 7.78 11.28 -7.41
N LEU A 383 8.27 10.55 -8.40
CA LEU A 383 7.74 9.24 -8.77
C LEU A 383 8.85 8.25 -9.10
N VAL A 384 8.63 7.00 -8.71
CA VAL A 384 9.60 5.92 -8.89
C VAL A 384 9.07 4.87 -9.83
N VAL A 385 9.94 4.42 -10.74
CA VAL A 385 9.65 3.31 -11.65
C VAL A 385 10.73 2.25 -11.53
N MET A 386 10.31 1.04 -11.17
CA MET A 386 11.17 -0.14 -11.14
C MET A 386 11.05 -0.92 -12.46
N SER A 387 12.17 -1.28 -13.08
CA SER A 387 12.21 -2.00 -14.35
C SER A 387 13.27 -3.12 -14.34
N PHE A 388 12.97 -4.25 -14.98
CA PHE A 388 13.87 -5.39 -15.08
C PHE A 388 14.28 -5.67 -16.54
N ASP A 389 15.58 -5.82 -16.78
CA ASP A 389 16.14 -6.31 -18.04
C ASP A 389 16.43 -7.81 -17.90
N ALA A 390 15.68 -8.64 -18.63
CA ALA A 390 15.81 -10.09 -18.57
C ALA A 390 17.11 -10.60 -19.22
N ASP A 391 17.62 -9.91 -20.24
CA ASP A 391 18.84 -10.31 -20.96
C ASP A 391 20.08 -9.98 -20.14
N ALA A 392 20.08 -8.82 -19.46
CA ALA A 392 21.15 -8.39 -18.57
C ALA A 392 21.02 -8.96 -17.14
N SER A 393 19.85 -9.49 -16.77
CA SER A 393 19.50 -9.84 -15.38
C SER A 393 19.71 -8.67 -14.42
N GLU A 394 19.31 -7.47 -14.86
CA GLU A 394 19.56 -6.22 -14.15
C GLU A 394 18.24 -5.53 -13.78
N LEU A 395 18.13 -5.14 -12.52
CA LEU A 395 17.08 -4.25 -12.06
C LEU A 395 17.55 -2.80 -12.15
N LEU A 396 16.68 -1.93 -12.63
CA LEU A 396 16.86 -0.48 -12.66
C LEU A 396 15.70 0.17 -11.90
N VAL A 397 16.03 1.03 -10.95
CA VAL A 397 15.09 1.93 -10.29
C VAL A 397 15.41 3.34 -10.76
N VAL A 398 14.40 4.04 -11.27
CA VAL A 398 14.52 5.44 -11.72
C VAL A 398 13.59 6.28 -10.89
N ILE A 399 14.13 7.32 -10.25
CA ILE A 399 13.38 8.40 -9.62
C ILE A 399 13.22 9.50 -10.66
N TYR A 400 12.00 9.96 -10.88
CA TYR A 400 11.67 11.09 -11.73
C TYR A 400 11.19 12.23 -10.83
N HIS A 401 11.76 13.41 -11.06
CA HIS A 401 11.53 14.63 -10.33
C HIS A 401 11.50 15.83 -11.29
#